data_AF-A0A444R1W9-F1
#
_entry.id   AF-A0A444R1W9-F1
#
_cell.length_a   1.000
_cell.length_b   1.000
_cell.length_c   1.000
_cell.angle_alpha   90.00
_cell.angle_beta   90.00
_cell.angle_gamma   90.00
#
_symmetry.space_group_name_H-M   'P 1'
#
loop_
_entity.id
_entity.type
_entity.pdbx_description
1 polymer ?
#
loop_
_entity_poly.entity_id
_entity_poly.type
_entity_poly.pdbx_seq_one_letter_code
_entity_poly.pdbx_strand_id
1 'polypeptide(L)'
;MSILVTRPSPAGEELVSRLRTLGQVAWHFPLIEFSPGRQLPQLADQLAALGESDLLFALSQHAVAFAQSQLHQQDRKWPRLP
;
A
#
# COMPACT_ATOMS: atom_id res chain seq x y z
N MET A 1 -8.98 -23.80 19.50
CA MET A 1 -9.77 -22.85 18.69
C MET A 1 -9.04 -22.60 17.39
N SER A 2 -9.74 -22.54 16.26
CA SER A 2 -9.12 -22.25 14.95
C SER A 2 -9.24 -20.76 14.64
N ILE A 3 -8.16 -20.14 14.17
CA ILE A 3 -8.08 -18.72 13.81
C ILE A 3 -8.04 -18.59 12.28
N LEU A 4 -8.91 -17.77 11.71
CA LEU A 4 -8.89 -17.41 10.29
C LEU A 4 -8.36 -15.98 10.14
N VAL A 5 -7.23 -15.82 9.46
CA VAL A 5 -6.60 -14.53 9.19
C VAL A 5 -6.96 -14.05 7.80
N THR A 6 -7.70 -12.94 7.72
CA THR A 6 -8.22 -12.36 6.46
C THR A 6 -7.39 -11.20 5.91
N ARG A 7 -6.26 -10.91 6.55
CA ARG A 7 -5.36 -9.81 6.17
C ARG A 7 -4.67 -10.12 4.83
N PRO A 8 -4.52 -9.12 3.93
CA PRO A 8 -3.77 -9.27 2.68
C PRO A 8 -2.31 -9.67 2.90
N SER A 9 -1.72 -10.24 1.86
CA SER A 9 -0.30 -10.61 1.82
C SER A 9 0.62 -9.39 1.78
N PRO A 10 1.84 -9.47 2.33
CA PRO A 10 2.41 -10.62 3.08
C PRO A 10 2.06 -10.63 4.58
N ALA A 11 1.40 -9.58 5.07
CA ALA A 11 1.19 -9.38 6.51
C ALA A 11 0.23 -10.42 7.13
N GLY A 12 -0.62 -11.06 6.32
CA GLY A 12 -1.47 -12.17 6.75
C GLY A 12 -0.66 -13.45 7.04
N GLU A 13 0.26 -13.82 6.14
CA GLU A 13 1.13 -14.96 6.27
C GLU A 13 2.10 -14.80 7.45
N GLU A 14 2.67 -13.60 7.60
CA GLU A 14 3.51 -13.28 8.76
C GLU A 14 2.78 -13.47 10.09
N LEU A 15 1.51 -13.05 10.16
CA LEU A 15 0.69 -13.22 11.35
C LEU A 15 0.38 -14.71 11.60
N VAL A 16 0.00 -15.46 10.56
CA VAL A 16 -0.24 -16.91 10.67
C VAL A 16 1.01 -17.64 11.15
N SER A 17 2.18 -17.29 10.62
CA SER A 17 3.47 -17.83 11.05
C SER A 17 3.68 -17.62 12.55
N ARG A 18 3.53 -16.38 13.03
CA ARG A 18 3.68 -16.04 14.46
C ARG A 18 2.67 -16.77 15.36
N LEU A 19 1.40 -16.86 14.93
CA LEU A 19 0.37 -17.58 15.67
C LEU A 19 0.70 -19.07 15.82
N ARG A 20 1.18 -19.70 14.74
CA ARG A 20 1.58 -21.11 14.75
C ARG A 20 2.81 -21.34 15.65
N THR A 21 3.78 -20.43 15.67
CA THR A 21 4.92 -20.49 16.60
C THR A 21 4.46 -20.46 18.07
N LEU A 22 3.36 -19.78 18.38
CA LEU A 22 2.75 -19.76 19.71
C LEU A 22 1.86 -20.98 20.01
N GLY A 23 1.88 -22.01 19.15
CA GLY A 23 1.08 -23.23 19.30
C GLY A 23 -0.40 -23.08 18.92
N GLN A 24 -0.79 -21.98 18.26
CA GLN A 24 -2.16 -21.76 17.81
C GLN A 24 -2.42 -22.38 16.43
N VAL A 25 -3.66 -22.82 16.20
CA VAL A 25 -4.12 -23.27 14.87
C VAL A 25 -4.61 -22.05 14.08
N ALA A 26 -3.85 -21.62 13.07
CA ALA A 26 -4.16 -20.47 12.25
C ALA A 26 -4.10 -20.77 10.74
N TRP A 27 -5.00 -20.15 9.98
CA TRP A 27 -5.16 -20.26 8.52
C TRP A 27 -5.17 -18.88 7.88
N HIS A 28 -4.60 -18.75 6.69
CA HIS A 28 -4.63 -17.52 5.91
C HIS A 28 -5.69 -17.62 4.81
N PHE A 29 -6.54 -16.60 4.70
CA PHE A 29 -7.57 -16.49 3.67
C PHE A 29 -7.86 -15.00 3.40
N PRO A 30 -7.01 -14.32 2.60
CA PRO A 30 -7.13 -12.88 2.39
C PRO A 30 -8.45 -12.55 1.69
N LEU A 31 -9.15 -11.52 2.18
CA LEU A 31 -10.41 -11.06 1.57
C LEU A 31 -10.23 -9.93 0.57
N ILE A 32 -9.05 -9.32 0.56
CA ILE A 32 -8.70 -8.21 -0.31
C ILE A 32 -7.28 -8.39 -0.82
N GLU A 33 -7.01 -7.82 -1.98
CA GLU A 33 -5.68 -7.72 -2.58
C GLU A 33 -5.42 -6.26 -2.97
N PHE A 34 -4.15 -5.88 -3.01
CA PHE A 34 -3.74 -4.55 -3.46
C PHE A 34 -3.15 -4.63 -4.85
N SER A 35 -3.67 -3.81 -5.75
CA SER A 35 -3.16 -3.65 -7.11
C SER A 35 -3.01 -2.16 -7.44
N PRO A 36 -2.13 -1.82 -8.40
CA PRO A 36 -2.01 -0.45 -8.89
C PRO A 36 -3.36 0.10 -9.38
N GLY A 37 -3.70 1.31 -8.96
CA GLY A 37 -4.92 1.98 -9.40
C GLY A 37 -4.87 2.40 -10.86
N ARG A 38 -6.02 2.42 -11.54
CA ARG A 38 -6.13 2.80 -12.97
C ARG A 38 -5.63 4.22 -13.28
N GLN A 39 -5.72 5.13 -12.32
CA GLN A 39 -5.29 6.53 -12.47
C GLN A 39 -3.82 6.75 -12.08
N LEU A 40 -3.12 5.72 -11.59
CA LEU A 40 -1.73 5.83 -11.16
C LEU A 40 -0.81 6.43 -12.25
N PRO A 41 -0.95 6.11 -13.56
CA PRO A 41 -0.12 6.73 -14.60
C PRO A 41 -0.20 8.25 -14.68
N GLN A 42 -1.31 8.86 -14.24
CA GLN A 42 -1.56 10.30 -14.26
C GLN A 42 -1.00 11.01 -13.02
N LEU A 43 -0.48 10.26 -12.04
CA LEU A 43 -0.08 10.80 -10.74
C LEU A 43 0.96 11.91 -10.86
N ALA A 44 2.01 11.74 -11.68
CA ALA A 44 3.06 12.74 -11.79
C ALA A 44 2.53 14.08 -12.31
N ASP A 45 1.66 14.04 -13.30
CA ASP A 45 1.04 15.24 -13.88
C ASP A 45 0.10 15.91 -12.87
N GLN A 46 -0.67 15.11 -12.10
CA GLN A 46 -1.51 15.63 -11.02
C GLN A 46 -0.69 16.30 -9.92
N LEU A 47 0.45 15.72 -9.53
CA LEU A 47 1.34 16.32 -8.54
C LEU A 47 1.98 17.61 -9.04
N ALA A 48 2.34 17.69 -10.33
CA ALA A 48 2.90 18.89 -10.94
C ALA A 48 1.87 20.01 -11.09
N ALA A 49 0.58 19.68 -11.12
CA ALA A 49 -0.51 20.64 -11.20
C ALA A 49 -0.95 21.20 -9.84
N LEU A 50 -0.45 20.66 -8.72
CA LEU A 50 -0.77 21.17 -7.38
C LEU A 50 -0.25 22.60 -7.21
N GLY A 51 -1.14 23.51 -6.81
CA GLY A 51 -0.81 24.87 -6.43
C GLY A 51 -0.46 25.02 -4.95
N GLU A 52 -0.08 26.24 -4.55
CA GLU A 52 0.36 26.54 -3.16
C GLU A 52 -0.72 26.31 -2.09
N SER A 53 -2.00 26.36 -2.47
CA SER A 53 -3.14 26.14 -1.55
C SER A 53 -3.73 24.73 -1.62
N ASP A 54 -3.16 23.85 -2.45
CA ASP A 54 -3.64 22.48 -2.59
C ASP A 54 -3.03 21.57 -1.53
N LEU A 55 -3.79 20.55 -1.13
CA LEU A 55 -3.38 19.58 -0.13
C LEU A 55 -3.38 18.18 -0.72
N LEU A 56 -2.30 17.44 -0.47
CA LEU A 56 -2.18 16.03 -0.79
C LEU A 56 -2.22 15.21 0.51
N PHE A 57 -3.11 14.22 0.56
CA PHE A 57 -3.25 13.34 1.73
C PHE A 57 -2.80 11.91 1.39
N ALA A 58 -1.89 11.37 2.20
CA ALA A 58 -1.50 9.97 2.15
C ALA A 58 -2.39 9.14 3.09
N LEU A 59 -3.27 8.31 2.53
CA LEU A 59 -4.28 7.58 3.31
C LEU A 59 -3.87 6.15 3.70
N SER A 60 -2.83 5.60 3.06
CA SER A 60 -2.31 4.27 3.39
C SER A 60 -0.87 4.07 2.93
N GLN A 61 -0.17 3.12 3.55
CA GLN A 61 1.17 2.70 3.13
C GLN A 61 1.18 2.19 1.67
N HIS A 62 0.12 1.52 1.23
CA HIS A 62 0.02 0.98 -0.13
C HIS A 62 -0.12 2.09 -1.17
N ALA A 63 -0.90 3.14 -0.87
CA ALA A 63 -1.01 4.32 -1.73
C ALA A 63 0.36 4.99 -1.92
N VAL A 64 1.11 5.18 -0.83
CA VAL A 64 2.47 5.76 -0.88
C VAL A 64 3.44 4.87 -1.65
N ALA A 65 3.41 3.55 -1.42
CA ALA A 65 4.29 2.61 -2.11
C ALA A 65 4.04 2.59 -3.63
N PHE A 66 2.78 2.49 -4.07
CA PHE A 66 2.46 2.52 -5.50
C PHE A 66 2.82 3.87 -6.13
N ALA A 67 2.56 4.98 -5.44
CA ALA A 67 2.93 6.31 -5.90
C ALA A 67 4.45 6.46 -6.06
N GLN A 68 5.24 6.02 -5.08
CA GLN A 68 6.70 6.03 -5.15
C GLN A 68 7.21 5.21 -6.34
N SER A 69 6.70 3.99 -6.53
CA SER A 69 7.09 3.14 -7.65
C SER A 69 6.76 3.79 -9.00
N GLN A 70 5.58 4.40 -9.13
CA GLN A 70 5.17 5.08 -10.36
C GLN A 70 6.06 6.28 -10.68
N LEU A 71 6.34 7.13 -9.69
CA LEU A 71 7.19 8.30 -9.89
C LEU A 71 8.59 7.88 -10.30
N HIS A 72 9.15 6.85 -9.66
CA HIS A 72 10.45 6.31 -10.01
C HIS A 72 10.49 5.74 -11.43
N GLN A 73 9.44 5.04 -11.88
CA GLN A 73 9.36 4.54 -13.27
C GLN A 73 9.31 5.66 -14.32
N GLN A 74 8.86 6.85 -13.94
CA GLN A 74 8.79 8.02 -14.82
C GLN A 74 9.98 8.97 -14.65
N ASP A 75 11.02 8.58 -13.91
CA ASP A 75 12.15 9.43 -13.51
C ASP A 75 11.71 10.75 -12.82
N ARG A 76 10.54 10.72 -12.19
CA ARG A 76 9.98 11.80 -11.38
C ARG A 76 10.25 11.56 -9.90
N LYS A 77 10.10 12.61 -9.09
CA LYS A 77 10.25 12.56 -7.64
C LYS A 77 9.01 13.14 -6.98
N TRP A 78 8.79 12.80 -5.73
CA TRP A 78 7.80 13.50 -4.91
C TRP A 78 8.08 15.01 -4.93
N PRO A 79 7.04 15.85 -4.95
CA PRO A 79 7.21 17.28 -4.80
C PRO A 79 7.93 17.54 -3.48
N ARG A 80 8.98 18.37 -3.55
CA ARG A 80 9.63 18.89 -2.35
C ARG A 80 8.91 20.17 -2.02
N LEU A 81 8.30 20.22 -0.84
CA LEU A 81 7.89 21.51 -0.29
C LEU A 81 9.15 22.40 -0.18
N PRO A 82 9.05 23.70 -0.45
CA PRO A 82 10.08 24.66 -0.09
C PRO A 82 10.33 24.67 1.43
#